data_AF-A0A081KAN1-F1
#
_entry.id   AF-A0A081KAN1-F1
#
_cell.length_a   1.000
_cell.length_b   1.000
_cell.length_c   1.000
_cell.angle_alpha   90.00
_cell.angle_beta   90.00
_cell.angle_gamma   90.00
#
_symmetry.space_group_name_H-M   'P 1'
#
loop_
_entity.id
_entity.type
_entity.pdbx_description
1 polymer ?
#
loop_
_entity_poly.entity_id
_entity_poly.type
_entity_poly.pdbx_seq_one_letter_code
_entity_poly.pdbx_strand_id
1 'polypeptide(L)'
;MGASRGAAENMGKGNIPGPEILKMIRKRECISIGWLVAGDGVPFQLENCQGPDDLENMLNNDVKTSNEPVSLHFFTDGQRLMLIQSVPGKYEYKEKQIPYQHYRMIPVPIAQETAAVVRRHHMRNPDQSFHEHRITQTQMVSLLDGQLGPYQLLGDKNNAPMLVPFRGLSSTDALFQELLDNQPMEQNATISTQLMRSVIQCVDDTAFEEGINLSIEERARVYTAIYRHAQRAGVLADQLDSNSIVTALELR
;
A
#
# COMPACT_ATOMS: atom_id res chain seq x y z
N MET A 1 27.27 -3.48 -6.90
CA MET A 1 27.14 -2.07 -7.37
C MET A 1 28.00 -1.76 -8.61
N GLY A 2 27.40 -1.32 -9.73
CA GLY A 2 28.09 -1.14 -11.02
C GLY A 2 28.66 0.26 -11.32
N ALA A 3 28.44 1.23 -10.43
CA ALA A 3 28.97 2.58 -10.57
C ALA A 3 29.61 3.15 -9.30
N SER A 4 29.65 2.40 -8.20
CA SER A 4 29.71 3.02 -6.86
C SER A 4 30.95 2.74 -6.03
N ARG A 5 31.87 1.84 -6.40
CA ARG A 5 33.02 1.60 -5.50
C ARG A 5 33.94 2.81 -5.46
N GLY A 6 34.34 3.31 -6.63
CA GLY A 6 35.16 4.52 -6.73
C GLY A 6 34.43 5.80 -6.31
N ALA A 7 33.12 5.90 -6.55
CA ALA A 7 32.34 7.06 -6.11
C ALA A 7 32.17 7.09 -4.58
N ALA A 8 31.85 5.96 -3.95
CA ALA A 8 31.75 5.86 -2.49
C ALA A 8 33.11 6.04 -1.81
N GLU A 9 34.20 5.49 -2.37
CA GLU A 9 35.55 5.70 -1.87
C GLU A 9 36.00 7.16 -1.98
N ASN A 10 35.61 7.87 -3.04
CA ASN A 10 35.89 9.30 -3.19
C ASN A 10 35.06 10.15 -2.22
N MET A 11 33.79 9.81 -2.02
CA MET A 11 32.94 10.45 -1.02
C MET A 11 33.46 10.26 0.40
N GLY A 12 33.93 9.06 0.75
CA GLY A 12 34.59 8.79 2.04
C GLY A 12 35.89 9.58 2.25
N LYS A 13 36.48 10.12 1.18
CA LYS A 13 37.65 11.02 1.20
C LYS A 13 37.27 12.52 1.13
N GLY A 14 35.98 12.85 1.20
CA GLY A 14 35.46 14.22 1.13
C GLY A 14 35.23 14.77 -0.28
N ASN A 15 35.43 13.97 -1.33
CA ASN A 15 35.18 14.40 -2.71
C ASN A 15 33.75 14.05 -3.15
N ILE A 16 32.93 15.08 -3.34
CA ILE A 16 31.53 14.94 -3.77
C ILE A 16 31.48 14.67 -5.28
N PRO A 17 30.80 13.60 -5.75
CA PRO A 17 30.60 13.32 -7.16
C PRO A 17 29.85 14.45 -7.89
N GLY A 18 30.12 14.62 -9.17
CA GLY A 18 29.40 15.60 -9.99
C GLY A 18 27.89 15.30 -10.12
N PRO A 19 27.08 16.28 -10.55
CA PRO A 19 25.62 16.19 -10.58
C PRO A 19 25.05 14.99 -11.32
N GLU A 20 25.66 14.58 -12.44
CA GLU A 20 25.21 13.43 -13.22
C GLU A 20 25.38 12.10 -12.49
N ILE A 21 26.49 11.94 -11.76
CA ILE A 21 26.73 10.74 -10.95
C ILE A 21 25.75 10.71 -9.77
N LEU A 22 25.54 11.86 -9.10
CA LEU A 22 24.55 11.97 -8.02
C LEU A 22 23.14 11.63 -8.52
N LYS A 23 22.73 12.15 -9.68
CA LYS A 23 21.43 11.83 -10.28
C LYS A 23 21.28 10.34 -10.57
N MET A 24 22.34 9.69 -11.04
CA MET A 24 22.34 8.25 -11.28
C MET A 24 22.27 7.45 -9.97
N ILE A 25 23.05 7.83 -8.95
CA ILE A 25 22.99 7.21 -7.61
C ILE A 25 21.58 7.35 -7.03
N ARG A 26 20.99 8.56 -7.07
CA ARG A 26 19.62 8.82 -6.63
C ARG A 26 18.63 7.88 -7.32
N LYS A 27 18.67 7.78 -8.64
CA LYS A 27 17.74 6.93 -9.39
C LYS A 27 17.93 5.45 -9.07
N ARG A 28 19.18 5.00 -8.96
CA ARG A 28 19.54 3.60 -8.76
C ARG A 28 19.29 3.11 -7.34
N GLU A 29 19.52 3.94 -6.35
CA GLU A 29 19.48 3.53 -4.94
C GLU A 29 18.25 4.12 -4.20
N CYS A 30 17.41 4.90 -4.91
CA CYS A 30 16.28 5.65 -4.35
C CYS A 30 16.70 6.59 -3.20
N ILE A 31 17.93 7.08 -3.23
CA ILE A 31 18.54 7.80 -2.10
C ILE A 31 18.37 9.31 -2.21
N SER A 32 18.14 9.96 -1.07
CA SER A 32 18.13 11.41 -0.94
C SER A 32 19.54 11.97 -1.11
N ILE A 33 19.72 12.91 -2.04
CA ILE A 33 21.01 13.57 -2.25
C ILE A 33 21.37 14.48 -1.08
N GLY A 34 20.38 15.12 -0.44
CA GLY A 34 20.60 15.92 0.77
C GLY A 34 21.19 15.07 1.89
N TRP A 35 20.60 13.90 2.12
CA TRP A 35 21.10 12.95 3.10
C TRP A 35 22.48 12.40 2.70
N LEU A 36 22.65 12.01 1.43
CA LEU A 36 23.89 11.41 0.95
C LEU A 36 25.10 12.36 1.03
N VAL A 37 24.88 13.66 0.79
CA VAL A 37 25.97 14.65 0.72
C VAL A 37 26.16 15.39 2.04
N ALA A 38 25.08 15.77 2.72
CA ALA A 38 25.13 16.61 3.92
C ALA A 38 24.73 15.86 5.20
N GLY A 39 24.14 14.67 5.10
CA GLY A 39 23.54 13.97 6.25
C GLY A 39 22.17 14.51 6.64
N ASP A 40 21.58 15.40 5.84
CA ASP A 40 20.32 16.07 6.16
C ASP A 40 19.09 15.23 5.75
N GLY A 41 18.12 15.13 6.65
CA GLY A 41 16.84 14.45 6.39
C GLY A 41 16.93 12.92 6.48
N VAL A 42 16.15 12.23 5.65
CA VAL A 42 16.04 10.76 5.65
C VAL A 42 16.78 10.14 4.46
N PRO A 43 17.33 8.91 4.62
CA PRO A 43 18.13 8.28 3.57
C PRO A 43 17.40 8.06 2.25
N PHE A 44 16.17 7.56 2.28
CA PHE A 44 15.45 7.14 1.07
C PHE A 44 14.31 8.09 0.73
N GLN A 45 14.11 8.32 -0.56
CA GLN A 45 13.06 9.19 -1.05
C GLN A 45 11.76 8.43 -1.20
N LEU A 46 10.71 8.96 -0.57
CA LEU A 46 9.35 8.51 -0.76
C LEU A 46 8.66 9.43 -1.76
N GLU A 47 7.96 8.82 -2.69
CA GLU A 47 7.05 9.53 -3.57
C GLU A 47 5.81 9.97 -2.80
N ASN A 48 5.23 11.08 -3.21
CA ASN A 48 4.04 11.60 -2.59
C ASN A 48 2.79 11.18 -3.37
N CYS A 49 2.23 10.01 -3.05
CA CYS A 49 0.99 9.52 -3.67
C CYS A 49 -0.22 9.98 -2.86
N GLN A 50 -0.99 10.92 -3.42
CA GLN A 50 -2.15 11.51 -2.73
C GLN A 50 -3.45 10.72 -2.90
N GLY A 51 -3.51 9.81 -3.87
CA GLY A 51 -4.72 9.04 -4.14
C GLY A 51 -4.63 8.13 -5.37
N PRO A 52 -5.75 7.51 -5.76
CA PRO A 52 -5.80 6.53 -6.85
C PRO A 52 -5.38 7.10 -8.22
N ASP A 53 -5.80 8.33 -8.55
CA ASP A 53 -5.45 8.97 -9.82
C ASP A 53 -3.95 9.25 -9.93
N ASP A 54 -3.34 9.67 -8.81
CA ASP A 54 -1.90 9.91 -8.72
C ASP A 54 -1.13 8.60 -8.91
N LEU A 55 -1.56 7.53 -8.21
CA LEU A 55 -1.02 6.19 -8.40
C LEU A 55 -1.12 5.71 -9.85
N GLU A 56 -2.28 5.89 -10.52
CA GLU A 56 -2.46 5.49 -11.92
C GLU A 56 -1.49 6.24 -12.83
N ASN A 57 -1.29 7.54 -12.61
CA ASN A 57 -0.34 8.35 -13.36
C ASN A 57 1.10 7.89 -13.14
N MET A 58 1.49 7.62 -11.89
CA MET A 58 2.83 7.15 -11.54
C MET A 58 3.15 5.81 -12.21
N LEU A 59 2.23 4.84 -12.12
CA LEU A 59 2.37 3.52 -12.73
C LEU A 59 2.47 3.61 -14.26
N ASN A 60 1.60 4.42 -14.90
CA ASN A 60 1.54 4.50 -16.36
C ASN A 60 2.70 5.28 -16.98
N ASN A 61 3.25 6.28 -16.29
CA ASN A 61 4.39 7.05 -16.79
C ASN A 61 5.63 6.17 -16.98
N ASP A 62 5.90 5.30 -16.02
CA ASP A 62 7.09 4.46 -16.04
C ASP A 62 7.02 3.39 -17.14
N VAL A 63 5.83 2.82 -17.38
CA VAL A 63 5.60 1.92 -18.53
C VAL A 63 5.84 2.61 -19.86
N LYS A 64 5.40 3.86 -20.03
CA LYS A 64 5.62 4.61 -21.28
C LYS A 64 7.10 4.90 -21.53
N THR A 65 7.89 5.03 -20.46
CA THR A 65 9.31 5.37 -20.55
C THR A 65 10.25 4.17 -20.61
N SER A 66 9.76 2.98 -20.27
CA SER A 66 10.54 1.74 -20.26
C SER A 66 10.13 0.83 -21.42
N ASN A 67 11.10 0.46 -22.27
CA ASN A 67 10.92 -0.58 -23.28
C ASN A 67 11.05 -2.00 -22.70
N GLU A 68 11.33 -2.12 -21.39
CA GLU A 68 11.53 -3.39 -20.68
C GLU A 68 10.48 -3.55 -19.56
N PRO A 69 10.12 -4.78 -19.18
CA PRO A 69 9.10 -5.03 -18.16
C PRO A 69 9.46 -4.40 -16.81
N VAL A 70 8.49 -3.72 -16.22
CA VAL A 70 8.56 -3.16 -14.87
C VAL A 70 8.23 -4.24 -13.85
N SER A 71 8.88 -4.21 -12.68
CA SER A 71 8.52 -5.05 -11.55
C SER A 71 7.85 -4.23 -10.45
N LEU A 72 6.73 -4.74 -9.92
CA LEU A 72 5.98 -4.13 -8.83
C LEU A 72 6.08 -5.01 -7.58
N HIS A 73 6.59 -4.44 -6.49
CA HIS A 73 6.79 -5.13 -5.22
C HIS A 73 5.92 -4.47 -4.15
N PHE A 74 4.89 -5.19 -3.70
CA PHE A 74 3.99 -4.75 -2.64
C PHE A 74 4.50 -5.24 -1.30
N PHE A 75 4.85 -4.32 -0.41
CA PHE A 75 5.21 -4.60 0.97
C PHE A 75 4.03 -4.26 1.87
N THR A 76 3.64 -5.18 2.75
CA THR A 76 2.50 -5.01 3.65
C THR A 76 2.80 -5.57 5.04
N ASP A 77 2.27 -4.91 6.07
CA ASP A 77 2.18 -5.42 7.44
C ASP A 77 0.75 -5.86 7.82
N GLY A 78 -0.14 -5.94 6.83
CA GLY A 78 -1.57 -6.22 6.99
C GLY A 78 -2.44 -4.97 7.17
N GLN A 79 -1.85 -3.81 7.50
CA GLN A 79 -2.60 -2.56 7.72
C GLN A 79 -2.17 -1.44 6.79
N ARG A 80 -0.93 -1.47 6.31
CA ARG A 80 -0.31 -0.43 5.48
C ARG A 80 0.31 -1.07 4.25
N LEU A 81 0.40 -0.29 3.18
CA LEU A 81 0.92 -0.74 1.90
C LEU A 81 1.99 0.20 1.38
N MET A 82 3.14 -0.37 1.01
CA MET A 82 4.21 0.31 0.29
C MET A 82 4.41 -0.41 -1.04
N LEU A 83 4.40 0.34 -2.14
CA LEU A 83 4.79 -0.16 -3.45
C LEU A 83 6.22 0.26 -3.74
N ILE A 84 7.09 -0.70 -3.99
CA ILE A 84 8.41 -0.46 -4.58
C ILE A 84 8.35 -0.88 -6.04
N GLN A 85 8.56 0.09 -6.92
CA GLN A 85 8.59 -0.13 -8.36
C GLN A 85 10.05 -0.19 -8.84
N SER A 86 10.39 -1.23 -9.59
CA SER A 86 11.69 -1.40 -10.26
C SER A 86 11.52 -1.22 -11.75
N VAL A 87 12.12 -0.16 -12.30
CA VAL A 87 12.05 0.19 -13.71
C VAL A 87 13.44 0.03 -14.34
N PRO A 88 13.60 -0.81 -15.37
CA PRO A 88 14.86 -0.88 -16.09
C PRO A 88 15.20 0.46 -16.75
N GLY A 89 16.44 0.90 -16.58
CA GLY A 89 16.95 2.16 -17.11
C GLY A 89 18.31 2.00 -17.77
N LYS A 90 18.65 2.94 -18.65
CA LYS A 90 19.98 3.04 -19.27
C LYS A 90 20.55 4.41 -19.01
N TYR A 91 21.82 4.46 -18.62
CA TYR A 91 22.55 5.70 -18.40
C TYR A 91 23.76 5.72 -19.32
N GLU A 92 23.97 6.84 -20.03
CA GLU A 92 25.14 7.01 -20.87
C GLU A 92 26.28 7.66 -20.08
N TYR A 93 27.42 6.97 -20.02
CA TYR A 93 28.62 7.48 -19.40
C TYR A 93 29.82 7.22 -20.29
N LYS A 94 30.49 8.28 -20.74
CA LYS A 94 31.65 8.19 -21.64
C LYS A 94 31.35 7.27 -22.84
N GLU A 95 30.24 7.54 -23.53
CA GLU A 95 29.77 6.80 -24.72
C GLU A 95 29.39 5.33 -24.46
N LYS A 96 29.34 4.88 -23.20
CA LYS A 96 28.89 3.55 -22.82
C LYS A 96 27.51 3.61 -22.18
N GLN A 97 26.58 2.81 -22.67
CA GLN A 97 25.30 2.60 -21.99
C GLN A 97 25.46 1.59 -20.85
N ILE A 98 25.19 2.06 -19.64
CA ILE A 98 25.23 1.27 -18.41
C ILE A 98 23.78 0.98 -18.02
N PRO A 99 23.34 -0.29 -18.04
CA PRO A 99 22.02 -0.65 -17.54
C PRO A 99 21.99 -0.50 -16.02
N TYR A 100 20.87 0.02 -15.51
CA TYR A 100 20.60 0.10 -14.08
C TYR A 100 19.13 -0.18 -13.82
N GLN A 101 18.79 -0.43 -12.55
CA GLN A 101 17.40 -0.49 -12.09
C GLN A 101 17.11 0.81 -11.37
N HIS A 102 16.06 1.49 -11.80
CA HIS A 102 15.51 2.66 -11.12
C HIS A 102 14.49 2.18 -10.11
N TYR A 103 14.62 2.59 -8.85
CA TYR A 103 13.62 2.30 -7.82
C TYR A 103 12.84 3.55 -7.43
N ARG A 104 11.53 3.36 -7.25
CA ARG A 104 10.62 4.32 -6.63
C ARG A 104 9.91 3.66 -5.47
N MET A 105 9.73 4.41 -4.39
CA MET A 105 9.05 3.95 -3.18
C MET A 105 7.81 4.79 -2.99
N ILE A 106 6.65 4.15 -3.03
CA ILE A 106 5.35 4.79 -3.10
C ILE A 106 4.52 4.28 -1.92
N PRO A 107 4.31 5.08 -0.87
CA PRO A 107 3.27 4.79 0.12
C PRO A 107 1.92 4.75 -0.60
N VAL A 108 1.21 3.62 -0.50
CA VAL A 108 -0.05 3.43 -1.23
C VAL A 108 -1.22 3.52 -0.26
N PRO A 109 -2.18 4.44 -0.49
CA PRO A 109 -3.41 4.48 0.31
C PRO A 109 -4.26 3.24 0.02
N ILE A 110 -4.73 2.57 1.08
CA ILE A 110 -5.56 1.38 0.95
C ILE A 110 -7.02 1.82 0.79
N ALA A 111 -7.51 1.74 -0.44
CA ALA A 111 -8.88 2.07 -0.82
C ALA A 111 -9.33 1.16 -1.97
N GLN A 112 -10.65 1.01 -2.16
CA GLN A 112 -11.20 0.16 -3.24
C GLN A 112 -10.79 0.70 -4.62
N GLU A 113 -10.73 2.01 -4.77
CA GLU A 113 -10.33 2.70 -5.98
C GLU A 113 -8.84 2.43 -6.29
N THR A 114 -7.98 2.43 -5.29
CA THR A 114 -6.57 2.06 -5.42
C THR A 114 -6.42 0.62 -5.91
N ALA A 115 -7.19 -0.31 -5.34
CA ALA A 115 -7.19 -1.71 -5.76
C ALA A 115 -7.62 -1.85 -7.23
N ALA A 116 -8.64 -1.10 -7.65
CA ALA A 116 -9.10 -1.07 -9.03
C ALA A 116 -8.02 -0.53 -10.00
N VAL A 117 -7.27 0.50 -9.59
CA VAL A 117 -6.14 1.05 -10.36
C VAL A 117 -5.05 -0.02 -10.57
N VAL A 118 -4.61 -0.67 -9.50
CA VAL A 118 -3.57 -1.72 -9.59
C VAL A 118 -4.06 -2.90 -10.44
N ARG A 119 -5.30 -3.33 -10.26
CA ARG A 119 -5.91 -4.41 -11.06
C ARG A 119 -5.95 -4.05 -12.55
N ARG A 120 -6.41 -2.84 -12.88
CA ARG A 120 -6.47 -2.35 -14.26
C ARG A 120 -5.07 -2.26 -14.88
N HIS A 121 -4.08 -1.83 -14.10
CA HIS A 121 -2.68 -1.79 -14.53
C HIS A 121 -2.14 -3.18 -14.83
N HIS A 122 -2.41 -4.16 -13.96
CA HIS A 122 -2.01 -5.56 -14.16
C HIS A 122 -2.62 -6.17 -15.42
N MET A 123 -3.93 -5.99 -15.65
CA MET A 123 -4.61 -6.49 -16.86
C MET A 123 -4.04 -5.88 -18.15
N ARG A 124 -3.64 -4.61 -18.12
CA ARG A 124 -3.06 -3.91 -19.27
C ARG A 124 -1.61 -4.29 -19.54
N ASN A 125 -0.89 -4.79 -18.54
CA ASN A 125 0.54 -5.07 -18.60
C ASN A 125 0.85 -6.48 -18.05
N PRO A 126 0.41 -7.56 -18.73
CA PRO A 126 0.55 -8.93 -18.24
C PRO A 126 2.01 -9.39 -18.12
N ASP A 127 2.93 -8.77 -18.87
CA ASP A 127 4.36 -9.10 -18.86
C ASP A 127 5.10 -8.54 -17.62
N GLN A 128 4.46 -7.68 -16.84
CA GLN A 128 5.04 -7.16 -15.61
C GLN A 128 5.01 -8.20 -14.49
N SER A 129 6.07 -8.23 -13.70
CA SER A 129 6.14 -9.12 -12.53
C SER A 129 5.55 -8.44 -11.30
N PHE A 130 4.66 -9.14 -10.59
CA PHE A 130 4.02 -8.68 -9.37
C PHE A 130 4.49 -9.55 -8.19
N HIS A 131 4.97 -8.90 -7.13
CA HIS A 131 5.52 -9.59 -5.95
C HIS A 131 4.87 -9.04 -4.67
N GLU A 132 4.50 -9.92 -3.74
CA GLU A 132 4.02 -9.54 -2.40
C GLU A 132 5.06 -9.95 -1.36
N HIS A 133 5.26 -9.05 -0.40
CA HIS A 133 6.18 -9.20 0.70
C HIS A 133 5.47 -8.84 2.00
N ARG A 134 5.40 -9.80 2.92
CA ARG A 134 4.91 -9.52 4.27
C ARG A 134 6.06 -9.12 5.16
N ILE A 135 5.93 -7.97 5.80
CA ILE A 135 6.92 -7.42 6.71
C ILE A 135 6.30 -7.13 8.07
N THR A 136 7.16 -7.00 9.08
CA THR A 136 6.72 -6.61 10.42
C THR A 136 6.29 -5.14 10.44
N GLN A 137 5.44 -4.77 11.40
CA GLN A 137 5.00 -3.39 11.61
C GLN A 137 6.19 -2.43 11.81
N THR A 138 7.24 -2.86 12.51
CA THR A 138 8.48 -2.09 12.72
C THR A 138 9.21 -1.83 11.42
N GLN A 139 9.36 -2.84 10.56
CA GLN A 139 9.97 -2.67 9.24
C GLN A 139 9.14 -1.74 8.35
N MET A 140 7.81 -1.84 8.41
CA MET A 140 6.91 -0.98 7.67
C MET A 140 7.01 0.48 8.13
N VAL A 141 7.12 0.75 9.43
CA VAL A 141 7.39 2.11 9.95
C VAL A 141 8.71 2.64 9.37
N SER A 142 9.80 1.88 9.50
CA SER A 142 11.10 2.29 8.94
C SER A 142 11.05 2.54 7.42
N LEU A 143 10.23 1.79 6.70
CA LEU A 143 10.04 1.94 5.27
C LEU A 143 9.27 3.22 4.92
N LEU A 144 8.19 3.51 5.65
CA LEU A 144 7.38 4.73 5.51
C LEU A 144 8.06 6.00 6.04
N ASP A 145 9.06 5.86 6.89
CA ASP A 145 9.89 6.97 7.38
C ASP A 145 11.15 7.19 6.52
N GLY A 146 11.31 6.43 5.42
CA GLY A 146 12.46 6.54 4.52
C GLY A 146 13.79 6.08 5.13
N GLN A 147 13.76 5.29 6.21
CA GLN A 147 14.95 4.72 6.86
C GLN A 147 15.37 3.37 6.26
N LEU A 148 14.43 2.67 5.60
CA LEU A 148 14.66 1.41 4.93
C LEU A 148 14.50 1.58 3.41
N GLY A 149 15.41 1.02 2.62
CA GLY A 149 15.43 1.22 1.17
C GLY A 149 15.33 -0.05 0.33
N PRO A 150 15.20 0.10 -1.00
CA PRO A 150 14.98 -1.01 -1.92
C PRO A 150 16.11 -2.03 -1.89
N TYR A 151 17.37 -1.59 -1.80
CA TYR A 151 18.53 -2.50 -1.74
C TYR A 151 18.49 -3.43 -0.52
N GLN A 152 18.05 -2.93 0.65
CA GLN A 152 17.96 -3.75 1.87
C GLN A 152 16.82 -4.77 1.77
N LEU A 153 15.75 -4.44 1.05
CA LEU A 153 14.56 -5.26 0.89
C LEU A 153 14.66 -6.29 -0.25
N LEU A 154 15.26 -5.90 -1.37
CA LEU A 154 15.30 -6.68 -2.62
C LEU A 154 16.67 -7.31 -2.89
N GLY A 155 17.73 -6.83 -2.23
CA GLY A 155 19.10 -7.26 -2.46
C GLY A 155 19.66 -6.75 -3.80
N ASP A 156 20.81 -7.30 -4.19
CA ASP A 156 21.37 -7.16 -5.54
C ASP A 156 21.96 -8.49 -6.05
N LYS A 157 22.60 -8.47 -7.22
CA LYS A 157 23.22 -9.67 -7.81
C LYS A 157 24.26 -10.36 -6.90
N ASN A 158 24.81 -9.64 -5.92
CA ASN A 158 25.87 -10.11 -5.05
C ASN A 158 25.41 -10.32 -3.60
N ASN A 159 24.27 -9.74 -3.21
CA ASN A 159 23.78 -9.74 -1.84
C ASN A 159 22.31 -10.15 -1.82
N ALA A 160 22.00 -11.19 -1.04
CA ALA A 160 20.62 -11.59 -0.82
C ALA A 160 19.82 -10.46 -0.13
N PRO A 161 18.51 -10.35 -0.39
CA PRO A 161 17.64 -9.46 0.37
C PRO A 161 17.77 -9.73 1.86
N MET A 162 17.90 -8.68 2.67
CA MET A 162 18.13 -8.84 4.11
C MET A 162 16.88 -9.23 4.88
N LEU A 163 15.68 -8.94 4.35
CA LEU A 163 14.49 -8.82 5.19
C LEU A 163 13.28 -9.70 4.83
N VAL A 164 13.16 -10.33 3.65
CA VAL A 164 11.96 -11.14 3.34
C VAL A 164 12.20 -12.26 2.33
N PRO A 165 11.71 -13.50 2.56
CA PRO A 165 11.54 -14.49 1.51
C PRO A 165 10.38 -14.12 0.60
N PHE A 166 10.64 -14.15 -0.71
CA PHE A 166 9.67 -13.94 -1.77
C PHE A 166 8.47 -14.89 -1.66
N ARG A 167 7.24 -14.34 -1.71
CA ARG A 167 6.05 -15.10 -2.11
C ARG A 167 5.55 -14.52 -3.43
N GLY A 168 5.46 -15.36 -4.46
CA GLY A 168 4.78 -14.96 -5.69
C GLY A 168 3.35 -14.56 -5.38
N LEU A 169 2.92 -13.40 -5.88
CA LEU A 169 1.51 -13.02 -5.80
C LEU A 169 0.70 -14.02 -6.61
N SER A 170 -0.21 -14.72 -5.94
CA SER A 170 -1.18 -15.59 -6.63
C SER A 170 -2.36 -14.77 -7.16
N SER A 171 -2.67 -13.64 -6.52
CA SER A 171 -3.74 -12.71 -6.92
C SER A 171 -3.57 -11.34 -6.24
N THR A 172 -3.53 -10.26 -7.03
CA THR A 172 -3.56 -8.87 -6.52
C THR A 172 -4.86 -8.58 -5.78
N ASP A 173 -5.95 -9.24 -6.17
CA ASP A 173 -7.26 -9.04 -5.54
C ASP A 173 -7.30 -9.59 -4.13
N ALA A 174 -6.68 -10.74 -3.88
CA ALA A 174 -6.61 -11.31 -2.54
C ALA A 174 -5.86 -10.37 -1.56
N LEU A 175 -4.75 -9.79 -2.01
CA LEU A 175 -3.97 -8.83 -1.22
C LEU A 175 -4.79 -7.60 -0.83
N PHE A 176 -5.44 -6.95 -1.80
CA PHE A 176 -6.21 -5.74 -1.51
C PHE A 176 -7.48 -6.03 -0.71
N GLN A 177 -8.14 -7.17 -0.93
CA GLN A 177 -9.29 -7.57 -0.09
C GLN A 177 -8.86 -7.79 1.36
N GLU A 178 -7.77 -8.53 1.60
CA GLU A 178 -7.23 -8.73 2.95
C GLU A 178 -6.87 -7.39 3.62
N LEU A 179 -6.26 -6.46 2.87
CA LEU A 179 -5.91 -5.14 3.39
C LEU A 179 -7.13 -4.28 3.73
N LEU A 180 -8.18 -4.34 2.89
CA LEU A 180 -9.44 -3.62 3.11
C LEU A 180 -10.19 -4.20 4.32
N ASP A 181 -10.21 -5.53 4.48
CA ASP A 181 -10.83 -6.21 5.61
C ASP A 181 -10.11 -5.91 6.94
N ASN A 182 -8.79 -5.68 6.89
CA ASN A 182 -7.95 -5.38 8.04
C ASN A 182 -7.80 -3.88 8.34
N GLN A 183 -8.38 -2.98 7.54
CA GLN A 183 -8.36 -1.56 7.88
C GLN A 183 -9.11 -1.35 9.20
N PRO A 184 -8.49 -0.73 10.22
CA PRO A 184 -9.26 -0.25 11.36
C PRO A 184 -10.25 0.77 10.81
N MET A 185 -11.56 0.51 10.96
CA MET A 185 -12.60 1.48 10.58
C MET A 185 -12.15 2.86 11.06
N GLU A 186 -12.02 3.82 10.15
CA GLU A 186 -11.80 5.20 10.53
C GLU A 186 -12.84 5.54 11.60
N GLN A 187 -12.36 5.82 12.81
CA GLN A 187 -13.17 6.31 13.92
C GLN A 187 -13.77 7.71 13.63
N ASN A 188 -13.58 8.23 12.41
CA ASN A 188 -14.11 9.49 11.90
C ASN A 188 -15.39 9.33 11.06
N ALA A 189 -15.97 8.13 10.96
CA ALA A 189 -17.39 8.04 10.62
C ALA A 189 -18.18 8.57 11.82
N THR A 190 -18.47 9.87 11.85
CA THR A 190 -19.49 10.45 12.73
C THR A 190 -20.70 9.52 12.70
N ILE A 191 -20.96 8.84 13.82
CA ILE A 191 -22.07 7.91 13.92
C ILE A 191 -23.31 8.67 13.49
N SER A 192 -23.96 8.20 12.41
CA SER A 192 -25.21 8.79 11.97
C SER A 192 -26.25 8.49 13.05
N THR A 193 -26.54 9.48 13.88
CA THR A 193 -27.50 9.36 14.98
C THR A 193 -28.88 8.97 14.46
N GLN A 194 -29.20 9.35 13.22
CA GLN A 194 -30.45 9.00 12.57
C GLN A 194 -30.49 7.51 12.21
N LEU A 195 -29.42 6.98 11.58
CA LEU A 195 -29.33 5.56 11.25
C LEU A 195 -29.32 4.69 12.51
N MET A 196 -28.59 5.10 13.54
CA MET A 196 -28.52 4.34 14.79
C MET A 196 -29.89 4.26 15.50
N ARG A 197 -30.70 5.34 15.47
CA ARG A 197 -32.06 5.30 16.01
C ARG A 197 -32.96 4.34 15.22
N SER A 198 -32.90 4.38 13.89
CA SER A 198 -33.67 3.44 13.06
C SER A 198 -33.26 1.99 13.31
N VAL A 199 -31.97 1.70 13.48
CA VAL A 199 -31.48 0.36 13.82
C VAL A 199 -31.99 -0.09 15.18
N ILE A 200 -31.90 0.75 16.21
CA ILE A 200 -32.41 0.41 17.56
C ILE A 200 -33.90 0.10 17.50
N GLN A 201 -34.68 0.98 16.87
CA GLN A 201 -36.12 0.82 16.77
C GLN A 201 -36.49 -0.46 16.02
N CYS A 202 -35.88 -0.71 14.87
CA CYS A 202 -36.20 -1.88 14.05
C CYS A 202 -35.81 -3.20 14.75
N VAL A 203 -34.68 -3.23 15.47
CA VAL A 203 -34.26 -4.39 16.27
C VAL A 203 -35.17 -4.62 17.46
N ASP A 204 -35.56 -3.57 18.19
CA ASP A 204 -36.47 -3.70 19.33
C ASP A 204 -37.88 -4.13 18.88
N ASP A 205 -38.37 -3.59 17.76
CA ASP A 205 -39.66 -3.96 17.17
C ASP A 205 -39.65 -5.42 16.70
N THR A 206 -38.58 -5.85 16.02
CA THR A 206 -38.44 -7.25 15.56
C THR A 206 -38.27 -8.22 16.73
N ALA A 207 -37.48 -7.86 17.76
CA ALA A 207 -37.33 -8.68 18.95
C ALA A 207 -38.64 -8.79 19.75
N PHE A 208 -39.47 -7.74 19.73
CA PHE A 208 -40.79 -7.76 20.34
C PHE A 208 -41.77 -8.64 19.54
N GLU A 209 -41.81 -8.51 18.22
CA GLU A 209 -42.67 -9.31 17.33
C GLU A 209 -42.34 -10.80 17.39
N GLU A 210 -41.06 -11.16 17.39
CA GLU A 210 -40.57 -12.55 17.47
C GLU A 210 -40.53 -13.10 18.90
N GLY A 211 -40.86 -12.29 19.92
CA GLY A 211 -40.84 -12.68 21.33
C GLY A 211 -39.44 -13.03 21.87
N ILE A 212 -38.37 -12.52 21.23
CA ILE A 212 -36.98 -12.79 21.60
C ILE A 212 -36.57 -11.84 22.72
N ASN A 213 -36.30 -12.40 23.90
CA ASN A 213 -35.82 -11.61 25.03
C ASN A 213 -34.29 -11.49 24.99
N LEU A 214 -33.80 -10.37 24.45
CA LEU A 214 -32.36 -10.08 24.35
C LEU A 214 -31.86 -9.38 25.62
N SER A 215 -30.76 -9.89 26.19
CA SER A 215 -30.03 -9.20 27.26
C SER A 215 -29.40 -7.90 26.77
N ILE A 216 -29.02 -7.01 27.70
CA ILE A 216 -28.40 -5.71 27.37
C ILE A 216 -27.13 -5.91 26.51
N GLU A 217 -26.31 -6.91 26.84
CA GLU A 217 -25.09 -7.20 26.07
C GLU A 217 -25.39 -7.73 24.67
N GLU A 218 -26.40 -8.59 24.52
CA GLU A 218 -26.81 -9.13 23.23
C GLU A 218 -27.42 -8.04 22.34
N ARG A 219 -28.27 -7.17 22.90
CA ARG A 219 -28.82 -6.01 22.18
C ARG A 219 -27.71 -5.11 21.66
N ALA A 220 -26.72 -4.79 22.50
CA ALA A 220 -25.58 -3.97 22.09
C ALA A 220 -24.81 -4.60 20.92
N ARG A 221 -24.60 -5.92 20.93
CA ARG A 221 -23.95 -6.65 19.82
C ARG A 221 -24.79 -6.61 18.55
N VAL A 222 -26.10 -6.85 18.66
CA VAL A 222 -27.04 -6.87 17.54
C VAL A 222 -27.16 -5.48 16.90
N TYR A 223 -27.34 -4.42 17.69
CA TYR A 223 -27.37 -3.04 17.18
C TYR A 223 -26.07 -2.72 16.43
N THR A 224 -24.92 -3.09 17.00
CA THR A 224 -23.62 -2.85 16.38
C THR A 224 -23.45 -3.61 15.08
N ALA A 225 -23.86 -4.89 15.04
CA ALA A 225 -23.75 -5.73 13.86
C ALA A 225 -24.62 -5.23 12.70
N ILE A 226 -25.87 -4.85 12.99
CA ILE A 226 -26.82 -4.36 11.99
C ILE A 226 -26.44 -2.96 11.51
N TYR A 227 -26.03 -2.07 12.42
CA TYR A 227 -25.51 -0.76 12.04
C TYR A 227 -24.29 -0.88 11.10
N ARG A 228 -23.36 -1.79 11.40
CA ARG A 228 -22.21 -2.08 10.53
C ARG A 228 -22.61 -2.68 9.19
N HIS A 229 -23.66 -3.48 9.14
CA HIS A 229 -24.17 -4.04 7.88
C HIS A 229 -24.81 -2.94 7.03
N ALA A 230 -25.68 -2.12 7.62
CA ALA A 230 -26.34 -0.99 6.96
C ALA A 230 -25.33 0.04 6.43
N GLN A 231 -24.30 0.35 7.22
CA GLN A 231 -23.24 1.27 6.80
C GLN A 231 -22.41 0.71 5.62
N ARG A 232 -22.10 -0.60 5.63
CA ARG A 232 -21.40 -1.26 4.50
C ARG A 232 -22.25 -1.33 3.24
N ALA A 233 -23.56 -1.51 3.39
CA ALA A 233 -24.50 -1.60 2.29
C ALA A 233 -24.98 -0.22 1.77
N GLY A 234 -24.56 0.88 2.40
CA GLY A 234 -24.98 2.23 2.02
C GLY A 234 -26.47 2.50 2.23
N VAL A 235 -27.11 1.72 3.12
CA VAL A 235 -28.56 1.76 3.36
C VAL A 235 -28.91 3.03 4.14
N LEU A 236 -29.87 3.78 3.62
CA LEU A 236 -30.41 4.96 4.30
C LEU A 236 -31.38 4.56 5.42
N ALA A 237 -31.58 5.46 6.38
CA ALA A 237 -32.35 5.18 7.61
C ALA A 237 -33.83 4.81 7.37
N ASP A 238 -34.34 5.10 6.17
CA ASP A 238 -35.70 4.83 5.66
C ASP A 238 -35.80 3.51 4.85
N GLN A 239 -34.68 2.84 4.60
CA GLN A 239 -34.58 1.62 3.78
C GLN A 239 -34.24 0.37 4.61
N LEU A 240 -34.24 0.47 5.94
CA LEU A 240 -34.08 -0.67 6.84
C LEU A 240 -35.35 -1.53 6.83
N ASP A 241 -35.27 -2.71 6.23
CA ASP A 241 -36.34 -3.72 6.20
C ASP A 241 -36.14 -4.77 7.30
N SER A 242 -37.22 -5.08 8.04
CA SER A 242 -37.26 -6.06 9.12
C SER A 242 -36.78 -7.44 8.68
N ASN A 243 -37.01 -7.81 7.42
CA ASN A 243 -36.57 -9.11 6.88
C ASN A 243 -35.04 -9.28 6.86
N SER A 244 -34.28 -8.19 6.68
CA SER A 244 -32.81 -8.23 6.68
C SER A 244 -32.22 -8.40 8.09
N ILE A 245 -33.02 -8.06 9.11
CA ILE A 245 -32.65 -8.11 10.53
C ILE A 245 -32.91 -9.50 11.10
N VAL A 246 -33.99 -10.17 10.68
CA VAL A 246 -34.30 -11.54 11.09
C VAL A 246 -33.16 -12.50 10.74
N THR A 247 -32.57 -12.40 9.53
CA THR A 247 -31.41 -13.22 9.14
C THR A 247 -30.16 -12.95 10.00
N ALA A 248 -30.00 -11.73 10.53
CA ALA A 248 -28.90 -11.40 11.44
C ALA A 248 -29.15 -11.87 12.89
N LEU A 249 -30.41 -12.00 13.29
CA LEU A 249 -30.83 -12.56 14.58
C LEU A 249 -30.78 -14.10 14.60
N GLU A 250 -31.00 -14.74 13.46
CA GLU A 250 -30.91 -16.21 13.28
C GLU A 250 -29.47 -16.74 13.23
N LEU A 251 -28.46 -15.88 13.03
CA LEU A 251 -27.03 -16.21 13.10
C LEU A 251 -26.50 -16.33 14.56
N ARG A 252 -27.40 -16.63 15.50
CA ARG A 252 -27.08 -16.94 16.90
C ARG A 252 -26.24 -18.21 17.02
#